data_AF-A0A8C0ZNZ5-F1
#
_entry.id   AF-A0A8C0ZNZ5-F1
#
_cell.length_a   1.000
_cell.length_b   1.000
_cell.length_c   1.000
_cell.angle_alpha   90.00
_cell.angle_beta   90.00
_cell.angle_gamma   90.00
#
_symmetry.space_group_name_H-M   'P 1'
#
loop_
_entity.id
_entity.type
_entity.pdbx_description
1 polymer ?
#
loop_
_entity_poly.entity_id
_entity_poly.type
_entity_poly.pdbx_seq_one_letter_code
_entity_poly.pdbx_strand_id
1 'polypeptide(L)'
;MAALRLLASALGRGVPAGHAGPELFQGCARRFSTSPCSRVKFYTDPVEAVIDVKDGATVMLGGFGLCGIPENLIGALLKTRVKDLKVVSSNVGVDDFGLGLLLTTKQVKRIICSYLGENALCEKQFLSGQLELEMTPQGTLAERIRAGGIGVPAFYTPTGYGTMVQEGGAPVLYSTDGHRLSLSQPREVREFEGQHYLLEHAIRADFAFVKGWKADRSGNVVFRGSACNFNLPMCKAPCSFTFVGADDVYIKVWSPGGWVIPSNSQWTPGLRPQLLKG
;
A
#
# COMPACT_ATOMS: atom_id res chain seq x y z
N MET A 1 -4.63 56.19 -16.21
CA MET A 1 -3.50 56.88 -15.53
C MET A 1 -4.02 57.95 -14.55
N ALA A 2 -4.80 57.56 -13.54
CA ALA A 2 -5.36 58.50 -12.55
C ALA A 2 -5.53 57.91 -11.14
N ALA A 3 -4.97 56.72 -10.86
CA ALA A 3 -5.12 56.02 -9.58
C ALA A 3 -3.81 55.85 -8.80
N LEU A 4 -2.70 56.46 -9.23
CA LEU A 4 -1.38 56.28 -8.62
C LEU A 4 -0.78 57.55 -7.99
N ARG A 5 -1.58 58.62 -7.83
CA ARG A 5 -1.14 59.91 -7.26
C ARG A 5 -1.76 60.24 -5.89
N LEU A 6 -2.47 59.30 -5.26
CA LEU A 6 -3.22 59.53 -4.01
C LEU A 6 -2.71 58.78 -2.77
N LEU A 7 -1.53 58.15 -2.84
CA LEU A 7 -0.92 57.45 -1.68
C LEU A 7 0.48 57.97 -1.29
N ALA A 8 0.95 59.05 -1.93
CA ALA A 8 2.24 59.67 -1.62
C ALA A 8 2.18 60.79 -0.55
N SER A 9 1.01 61.05 0.04
CA SER A 9 0.82 62.12 1.05
C SER A 9 0.63 61.63 2.49
N ALA A 10 0.78 60.33 2.76
CA ALA A 10 0.60 59.76 4.11
C ALA A 10 1.91 59.47 4.87
N LEU A 11 3.09 59.79 4.32
CA LEU A 11 4.37 59.54 4.97
C LEU A 11 5.09 60.86 5.26
N GLY A 12 4.72 61.46 6.38
CA GLY A 12 5.35 62.65 6.93
C GLY A 12 5.65 62.51 8.42
N ARG A 13 6.95 62.37 8.71
CA ARG A 13 7.70 62.78 9.92
C ARG A 13 7.68 61.89 11.17
N GLY A 14 8.91 61.58 11.63
CA GLY A 14 9.29 61.76 13.04
C GLY A 14 9.83 60.52 13.76
N VAL A 15 11.15 60.37 13.81
CA VAL A 15 11.87 59.41 14.66
C VAL A 15 12.01 60.00 16.08
N PRO A 16 11.83 59.19 17.15
CA PRO A 16 12.63 59.33 18.35
C PRO A 16 13.59 58.15 18.49
N ALA A 17 14.86 58.46 18.77
CA ALA A 17 15.90 57.51 19.09
C ALA A 17 15.65 56.92 20.49
N GLY A 18 15.41 55.60 20.55
CA GLY A 18 15.34 54.83 21.80
C GLY A 18 16.13 53.54 21.61
N HIS A 19 17.15 53.35 22.45
CA HIS A 19 17.99 52.17 22.49
C HIS A 19 17.20 50.92 22.90
N ALA A 20 17.11 49.95 21.99
CA ALA A 20 17.04 48.52 22.29
C ALA A 20 17.30 47.77 20.98
N GLY A 21 18.36 46.95 20.92
CA GLY A 21 18.68 46.16 19.73
C GLY A 21 17.53 45.22 19.38
N PRO A 22 17.09 45.14 18.12
CA PRO A 22 16.03 44.21 17.75
C PRO A 22 16.61 42.79 17.74
N GLU A 23 16.01 41.94 18.57
CA GLU A 23 16.14 40.49 18.46
C GLU A 23 15.95 40.06 17.02
N LEU A 24 16.91 39.29 16.52
CA LEU A 24 16.82 38.61 15.24
C LEU A 24 15.56 37.75 15.26
N PHE A 25 14.54 38.20 14.52
CA PHE A 25 13.37 37.42 14.15
C PHE A 25 13.85 36.02 13.75
N GLN A 26 13.52 35.03 14.58
CA GLN A 26 13.68 33.62 14.25
C GLN A 26 12.84 33.36 13.00
N GLY A 27 13.48 33.45 11.84
CA GLY A 27 12.95 32.93 10.61
C GLY A 27 12.52 31.51 10.88
N CYS A 28 11.26 31.21 10.59
CA CYS A 28 10.74 29.85 10.51
C CYS A 28 11.53 29.15 9.40
N ALA A 29 12.70 28.64 9.75
CA ALA A 29 13.42 27.69 8.94
C ALA A 29 12.49 26.49 8.87
N ARG A 30 11.84 26.31 7.72
CA ARG A 30 11.33 25.00 7.31
C ARG A 30 12.54 24.08 7.29
N ARG A 31 12.84 23.46 8.44
CA ARG A 31 13.79 22.36 8.53
C ARG A 31 13.18 21.27 7.67
N PHE A 32 13.66 21.10 6.45
CA PHE A 32 13.53 19.82 5.78
C PHE A 32 14.04 18.79 6.77
N SER A 33 13.18 17.84 7.15
CA SER A 33 13.60 16.74 8.00
C SER A 33 14.71 16.00 7.26
N THR A 34 15.96 16.27 7.62
CA THR A 34 17.13 15.54 7.13
C THR A 34 17.36 14.28 7.95
N SER A 35 16.38 13.83 8.76
CA SER A 35 16.51 12.59 9.53
C SER A 35 16.66 11.42 8.56
N PRO A 36 17.85 10.83 8.42
CA PRO A 36 18.01 9.60 7.67
C PRO A 36 17.60 8.49 8.64
N CYS A 37 16.41 7.95 8.50
CA CYS A 37 16.12 6.70 9.19
C CYS A 37 15.03 5.91 8.47
N SER A 38 15.32 5.45 7.25
CA SER A 38 14.86 4.10 6.92
C SER A 38 15.51 3.18 7.97
N ARG A 39 14.74 2.75 8.97
CA ARG A 39 15.17 1.71 9.90
C ARG A 39 15.09 0.38 9.17
N VAL A 40 16.06 0.13 8.30
CA VAL A 40 16.25 -1.17 7.66
C VAL A 40 16.72 -2.14 8.75
N LYS A 41 15.96 -3.20 8.96
CA LYS A 41 16.32 -4.30 9.86
C LYS A 41 16.40 -5.60 9.08
N PHE A 42 17.43 -6.37 9.35
CA PHE A 42 17.67 -7.66 8.74
C PHE A 42 17.32 -8.76 9.73
N TYR A 43 16.63 -9.80 9.25
CA TYR A 43 16.30 -11.00 9.99
C TYR A 43 16.75 -12.21 9.18
N THR A 44 17.15 -13.26 9.90
CA THR A 44 17.47 -14.57 9.34
C THR A 44 16.31 -15.56 9.48
N ASP A 45 15.42 -15.34 10.44
CA ASP A 45 14.19 -16.12 10.62
C ASP A 45 12.97 -15.32 10.11
N PRO A 46 12.17 -15.88 9.19
CA PRO A 46 10.96 -15.20 8.73
C PRO A 46 9.90 -15.01 9.84
N VAL A 47 9.90 -15.85 10.89
CA VAL A 47 8.94 -15.72 12.00
C VAL A 47 9.22 -14.46 12.81
N GLU A 48 10.48 -14.16 13.09
CA GLU A 48 10.88 -12.91 13.76
C GLU A 48 10.50 -11.68 12.93
N ALA A 49 10.58 -11.77 11.61
CA ALA A 49 10.25 -10.66 10.71
C ALA A 49 8.76 -10.25 10.76
N VAL A 50 7.87 -11.20 11.09
CA VAL A 50 6.40 -11.01 11.10
C VAL A 50 5.78 -11.04 12.50
N ILE A 51 6.57 -11.12 13.57
CA ILE A 51 6.09 -11.31 14.96
C ILE A 51 5.19 -10.17 15.49
N ASP A 52 5.28 -8.99 14.88
CA ASP A 52 4.50 -7.81 15.22
C ASP A 52 3.14 -7.75 14.52
N VAL A 53 2.87 -8.62 13.54
CA VAL A 53 1.54 -8.74 12.94
C VAL A 53 0.55 -9.23 14.01
N LYS A 54 -0.50 -8.44 14.25
CA LYS A 54 -1.54 -8.73 15.24
C LYS A 54 -2.83 -9.16 14.56
N ASP A 55 -3.71 -9.77 15.34
CA ASP A 55 -5.04 -10.15 14.88
C ASP A 55 -5.78 -8.92 14.33
N GLY A 56 -6.52 -9.10 13.24
CA GLY A 56 -7.25 -8.02 12.58
C GLY A 56 -6.41 -7.10 11.69
N ALA A 57 -5.09 -7.32 11.58
CA ALA A 57 -4.21 -6.50 10.75
C ALA A 57 -4.58 -6.58 9.25
N THR A 58 -4.34 -5.47 8.56
CA THR A 58 -4.44 -5.40 7.10
C THR A 58 -3.06 -5.68 6.49
N VAL A 59 -2.97 -6.72 5.68
CA VAL A 59 -1.71 -7.20 5.10
C VAL A 59 -1.81 -7.24 3.58
N MET A 60 -0.94 -6.51 2.89
CA MET A 60 -0.74 -6.63 1.45
C MET A 60 0.19 -7.80 1.14
N LEU A 61 -0.18 -8.66 0.19
CA LEU A 61 0.65 -9.77 -0.29
C LEU A 61 0.93 -9.58 -1.78
N GLY A 62 2.21 -9.42 -2.11
CA GLY A 62 2.65 -9.30 -3.50
C GLY A 62 2.55 -10.61 -4.28
N GLY A 63 2.70 -10.49 -5.60
CA GLY A 63 2.61 -11.61 -6.53
C GLY A 63 1.46 -11.50 -7.53
N PHE A 64 1.50 -12.37 -8.53
CA PHE A 64 0.44 -12.56 -9.52
C PHE A 64 0.31 -14.06 -9.81
N GLY A 65 -0.86 -14.63 -9.51
CA GLY A 65 -1.00 -16.09 -9.38
C GLY A 65 0.00 -16.63 -8.36
N LEU A 66 0.94 -17.47 -8.80
CA LEU A 66 2.05 -18.00 -7.99
C LEU A 66 3.40 -17.32 -8.31
N CYS A 67 3.43 -16.37 -9.24
CA CYS A 67 4.65 -15.70 -9.66
C CYS A 67 4.98 -14.51 -8.73
N GLY A 68 6.14 -14.59 -8.06
CA GLY A 68 6.62 -13.52 -7.17
C GLY A 68 5.81 -13.41 -5.87
N ILE A 69 5.25 -14.50 -5.37
CA ILE A 69 4.59 -14.52 -4.06
C ILE A 69 5.65 -14.57 -2.94
N PRO A 70 5.38 -13.98 -1.75
CA PRO A 70 6.28 -14.04 -0.60
C PRO A 70 6.05 -15.33 0.22
N GLU A 71 6.39 -16.48 -0.34
CA GLU A 71 6.10 -17.83 0.18
C GLU A 71 6.62 -18.06 1.62
N ASN A 72 7.84 -17.61 1.91
CA ASN A 72 8.45 -17.79 3.24
C ASN A 72 7.74 -16.94 4.32
N LEU A 73 7.32 -15.71 3.98
CA LEU A 73 6.60 -14.84 4.91
C LEU A 73 5.18 -15.35 5.15
N ILE A 74 4.54 -15.91 4.13
CA ILE A 74 3.25 -16.61 4.27
C ILE A 74 3.41 -17.83 5.20
N GLY A 75 4.46 -18.63 5.00
CA GLY A 75 4.79 -19.76 5.87
C GLY A 75 5.09 -19.33 7.32
N ALA A 76 5.68 -18.17 7.53
CA ALA A 76 5.87 -17.61 8.87
C ALA A 76 4.56 -17.16 9.51
N LEU A 77 3.69 -16.46 8.78
CA LEU A 77 2.34 -16.10 9.27
C LEU A 77 1.55 -17.34 9.69
N LEU A 78 1.65 -18.44 8.93
CA LEU A 78 1.02 -19.72 9.25
C LEU A 78 1.46 -20.25 10.63
N LYS A 79 2.74 -20.08 10.98
CA LYS A 79 3.29 -20.48 12.28
C LYS A 79 2.85 -19.57 13.43
N THR A 80 2.70 -18.26 13.18
CA THR A 80 2.25 -17.30 14.22
C THR A 80 0.80 -17.49 14.66
N ARG A 81 -0.03 -18.15 13.84
CA ARG A 81 -1.47 -18.39 14.09
C ARG A 81 -2.33 -17.13 14.22
N VAL A 82 -1.83 -15.97 13.79
CA VAL A 82 -2.58 -14.70 13.76
C VAL A 82 -3.92 -14.86 13.05
N LYS A 83 -4.98 -14.23 13.57
CA LYS A 83 -6.36 -14.38 13.12
C LYS A 83 -6.94 -13.09 12.55
N ASP A 84 -8.10 -13.25 11.91
CA ASP A 84 -8.91 -12.15 11.39
C ASP A 84 -8.19 -11.20 10.42
N LEU A 85 -7.19 -11.69 9.69
CA LEU A 85 -6.44 -10.88 8.74
C LEU A 85 -7.32 -10.33 7.62
N LYS A 86 -7.08 -9.08 7.26
CA LYS A 86 -7.61 -8.45 6.04
C LYS A 86 -6.52 -8.46 4.99
N VAL A 87 -6.66 -9.30 3.98
CA VAL A 87 -5.62 -9.51 2.98
C VAL A 87 -5.93 -8.74 1.71
N VAL A 88 -4.93 -8.04 1.18
CA VAL A 88 -5.00 -7.36 -0.11
C VAL A 88 -4.00 -8.03 -1.05
N SER A 89 -4.49 -8.69 -2.10
CA SER A 89 -3.65 -9.45 -3.02
C SER A 89 -4.26 -9.45 -4.43
N SER A 90 -3.44 -9.59 -5.46
CA SER A 90 -3.97 -9.78 -6.83
C SER A 90 -4.90 -10.99 -6.92
N ASN A 91 -4.45 -12.10 -6.32
CA ASN A 91 -5.04 -13.44 -6.40
C ASN A 91 -5.00 -14.15 -5.04
N VAL A 92 -5.71 -15.28 -4.93
CA VAL A 92 -5.81 -16.07 -3.70
C VAL A 92 -4.85 -17.29 -3.68
N GLY A 93 -4.02 -17.45 -4.72
CA GLY A 93 -3.16 -18.62 -4.86
C GLY A 93 -3.98 -19.89 -5.13
N VAL A 94 -3.45 -21.03 -4.74
CA VAL A 94 -4.10 -22.36 -4.85
C VAL A 94 -4.30 -22.94 -3.45
N ASP A 95 -5.10 -23.99 -3.32
CA ASP A 95 -5.53 -24.52 -2.01
C ASP A 95 -4.34 -24.88 -1.07
N ASP A 96 -3.24 -25.38 -1.62
CA ASP A 96 -2.06 -25.86 -0.89
C ASP A 96 -0.83 -24.94 -1.01
N PHE A 97 -0.94 -23.76 -1.64
CA PHE A 97 0.19 -22.85 -1.83
C PHE A 97 -0.19 -21.37 -1.89
N GLY A 98 0.66 -20.52 -1.31
CA GLY A 98 0.38 -19.08 -1.19
C GLY A 98 -0.74 -18.80 -0.19
N LEU A 99 -1.67 -17.90 -0.55
CA LEU A 99 -2.72 -17.45 0.37
C LEU A 99 -3.70 -18.57 0.79
N GLY A 100 -3.85 -19.64 0.00
CA GLY A 100 -4.66 -20.81 0.34
C GLY A 100 -4.24 -21.51 1.65
N LEU A 101 -2.95 -21.43 2.01
CA LEU A 101 -2.44 -21.96 3.29
C LEU A 101 -3.07 -21.25 4.51
N LEU A 102 -3.26 -19.93 4.42
CA LEU A 102 -3.88 -19.13 5.48
C LEU A 102 -5.41 -19.30 5.51
N LEU A 103 -6.02 -19.65 4.37
CA LEU A 103 -7.44 -20.02 4.31
C LEU A 103 -7.70 -21.38 4.96
N THR A 104 -6.83 -22.36 4.73
CA THR A 104 -6.93 -23.69 5.35
C THR A 104 -6.92 -23.61 6.88
N THR A 105 -6.14 -22.69 7.42
CA THR A 105 -6.02 -22.47 8.87
C THR A 105 -6.98 -21.41 9.41
N LYS A 106 -7.90 -20.89 8.58
CA LYS A 106 -8.88 -19.84 8.94
C LYS A 106 -8.22 -18.65 9.65
N GLN A 107 -7.15 -18.13 9.06
CA GLN A 107 -6.45 -16.94 9.55
C GLN A 107 -6.92 -15.64 8.88
N VAL A 108 -7.66 -15.75 7.78
CA VAL A 108 -8.12 -14.62 6.96
C VAL A 108 -9.62 -14.42 7.16
N LYS A 109 -10.02 -13.18 7.44
CA LYS A 109 -11.42 -12.76 7.57
C LYS A 109 -11.93 -12.05 6.31
N ARG A 110 -11.08 -11.26 5.66
CA ARG A 110 -11.44 -10.50 4.45
C ARG A 110 -10.36 -10.58 3.40
N ILE A 111 -10.77 -10.71 2.14
CA ILE A 111 -9.89 -10.60 0.97
C ILE A 111 -10.36 -9.46 0.09
N ILE A 112 -9.43 -8.59 -0.31
CA ILE A 112 -9.59 -7.66 -1.43
C ILE A 112 -8.71 -8.17 -2.56
N CYS A 113 -9.32 -8.62 -3.65
CA CYS A 113 -8.57 -9.16 -4.78
C CYS A 113 -9.19 -8.86 -6.13
N SER A 114 -8.42 -9.07 -7.19
CA SER A 114 -8.88 -8.85 -8.56
C SER A 114 -9.43 -10.11 -9.22
N TYR A 115 -8.91 -11.27 -8.83
CA TYR A 115 -9.30 -12.54 -9.41
C TYR A 115 -9.05 -13.67 -8.42
N LEU A 116 -10.11 -14.41 -8.09
CA LEU A 116 -10.03 -15.55 -7.17
C LEU A 116 -9.10 -16.65 -7.69
N GLY A 117 -9.23 -17.00 -8.97
CA GLY A 117 -8.51 -18.12 -9.59
C GLY A 117 -9.10 -19.48 -9.20
N GLU A 118 -8.23 -20.48 -9.17
CA GLU A 118 -8.57 -21.89 -8.88
C GLU A 118 -8.39 -22.20 -7.39
N ASN A 119 -9.15 -21.50 -6.53
CA ASN A 119 -9.13 -21.73 -5.09
C ASN A 119 -10.53 -22.10 -4.59
N ALA A 120 -10.84 -23.40 -4.65
CA ALA A 120 -12.15 -23.92 -4.29
C ALA A 120 -12.44 -23.70 -2.79
N LEU A 121 -11.41 -23.69 -1.96
CA LEU A 121 -11.57 -23.41 -0.53
C LEU A 121 -12.03 -21.97 -0.29
N CYS A 122 -11.47 -21.00 -1.00
CA CYS A 122 -11.89 -19.60 -0.92
C CYS A 122 -13.34 -19.42 -1.34
N GLU A 123 -13.74 -20.01 -2.46
CA GLU A 123 -15.13 -19.97 -2.93
C GLU A 123 -16.09 -20.57 -1.90
N LYS A 124 -15.75 -21.76 -1.37
CA LYS A 124 -16.56 -22.42 -0.34
C LYS A 124 -16.66 -21.58 0.94
N GLN A 125 -15.57 -20.97 1.40
CA GLN A 125 -15.59 -20.12 2.60
C GLN A 125 -16.40 -18.84 2.37
N PHE A 126 -16.32 -18.25 1.18
CA PHE A 126 -17.11 -17.08 0.82
C PHE A 126 -18.61 -17.40 0.77
N LEU A 127 -19.01 -18.46 0.04
CA LEU A 127 -20.42 -18.86 -0.09
C LEU A 127 -21.04 -19.35 1.22
N SER A 128 -20.24 -19.90 2.13
CA SER A 128 -20.71 -20.30 3.48
C SER A 128 -20.73 -19.16 4.51
N GLY A 129 -20.36 -17.95 4.12
CA GLY A 129 -20.35 -16.78 5.00
C GLY A 129 -19.19 -16.72 5.99
N GLN A 130 -18.15 -17.54 5.81
CA GLN A 130 -16.97 -17.57 6.68
C GLN A 130 -15.90 -16.55 6.28
N LEU A 131 -15.97 -16.02 5.06
CA LEU A 131 -14.98 -15.13 4.46
C LEU A 131 -15.66 -13.94 3.79
N GLU A 132 -15.18 -12.73 4.06
CA GLU A 132 -15.56 -11.53 3.30
C GLU A 132 -14.71 -11.41 2.03
N LEU A 133 -15.34 -11.09 0.90
CA LEU A 133 -14.65 -10.94 -0.39
C LEU A 133 -15.05 -9.63 -1.08
N GLU A 134 -14.06 -8.80 -1.39
CA GLU A 134 -14.21 -7.61 -2.22
C GLU A 134 -13.48 -7.80 -3.55
N MET A 135 -14.23 -7.98 -4.62
CA MET A 135 -13.68 -8.02 -5.97
C MET A 135 -13.42 -6.60 -6.49
N THR A 136 -12.17 -6.33 -6.86
CA THR A 136 -11.72 -5.02 -7.38
C THR A 136 -11.04 -5.21 -8.73
N PRO A 137 -11.42 -4.49 -9.81
CA PRO A 137 -10.72 -4.57 -11.08
C PRO A 137 -9.20 -4.42 -10.92
N GLN A 138 -8.41 -5.27 -11.60
CA GLN A 138 -6.97 -5.39 -11.33
C GLN A 138 -6.21 -4.07 -11.46
N GLY A 139 -6.49 -3.29 -12.51
CA GLY A 139 -5.89 -1.96 -12.71
C GLY A 139 -6.27 -1.00 -11.59
N THR A 140 -7.55 -0.98 -11.20
CA THR A 140 -8.04 -0.20 -10.06
C THR A 140 -7.36 -0.62 -8.75
N LEU A 141 -7.20 -1.92 -8.49
CA LEU A 141 -6.53 -2.43 -7.29
C LEU A 141 -5.07 -1.95 -7.22
N ALA A 142 -4.33 -2.06 -8.33
CA ALA A 142 -2.94 -1.59 -8.40
C ALA A 142 -2.86 -0.07 -8.15
N GLU A 143 -3.76 0.70 -8.75
CA GLU A 143 -3.78 2.16 -8.61
C GLU A 143 -4.25 2.61 -7.22
N ARG A 144 -5.19 1.92 -6.58
CA ARG A 144 -5.58 2.15 -5.17
C ARG A 144 -4.41 1.94 -4.21
N ILE A 145 -3.59 0.92 -4.44
CA ILE A 145 -2.37 0.67 -3.65
C ILE A 145 -1.34 1.78 -3.92
N ARG A 146 -1.11 2.11 -5.20
CA ARG A 146 -0.15 3.15 -5.61
C ARG A 146 -0.53 4.52 -5.01
N ALA A 147 -1.79 4.91 -5.12
CA ALA A 147 -2.34 6.16 -4.59
C ALA A 147 -2.09 6.28 -3.08
N GLY A 148 -2.32 5.20 -2.33
CA GLY A 148 -1.99 5.15 -0.90
C GLY A 148 -0.51 5.42 -0.64
N GLY A 149 0.38 4.83 -1.44
CA GLY A 149 1.83 4.99 -1.34
C GLY A 149 2.37 6.37 -1.70
N ILE A 150 1.60 7.21 -2.38
CA ILE A 150 1.99 8.58 -2.73
C ILE A 150 1.14 9.65 -2.02
N GLY A 151 0.33 9.25 -1.03
CA GLY A 151 -0.50 10.16 -0.26
C GLY A 151 -1.71 10.73 -1.03
N VAL A 152 -2.14 10.07 -2.11
CA VAL A 152 -3.37 10.43 -2.84
C VAL A 152 -4.54 9.65 -2.22
N PRO A 153 -5.54 10.31 -1.59
CA PRO A 153 -6.60 9.62 -0.87
C PRO A 153 -7.64 8.97 -1.79
N ALA A 154 -7.86 9.52 -2.98
CA ALA A 154 -8.77 8.99 -3.99
C ALA A 154 -8.39 9.49 -5.39
N PHE A 155 -8.82 8.78 -6.43
CA PHE A 155 -8.62 9.11 -7.84
C PHE A 155 -9.84 8.68 -8.67
N TYR A 156 -9.97 9.22 -9.88
CA TYR A 156 -11.02 8.83 -10.83
C TYR A 156 -10.49 7.84 -11.88
N THR A 157 -11.28 6.83 -12.23
CA THR A 157 -10.97 5.84 -13.29
C THR A 157 -12.22 5.48 -14.09
N PRO A 158 -12.13 5.27 -15.42
CA PRO A 158 -13.30 4.84 -16.21
C PRO A 158 -13.61 3.35 -15.96
N THR A 159 -12.71 2.62 -15.31
CA THR A 159 -12.82 1.17 -15.11
C THR A 159 -13.98 0.83 -14.18
N GLY A 160 -14.95 0.08 -14.69
CA GLY A 160 -16.11 -0.39 -13.93
C GLY A 160 -17.36 0.47 -14.09
N TYR A 161 -17.31 1.57 -14.86
CA TYR A 161 -18.52 2.33 -15.21
C TYR A 161 -19.53 1.45 -15.97
N GLY A 162 -20.81 1.56 -15.61
CA GLY A 162 -21.91 0.74 -16.13
C GLY A 162 -21.92 -0.71 -15.63
N THR A 163 -21.26 -1.00 -14.51
CA THR A 163 -21.17 -2.37 -13.95
C THR A 163 -21.50 -2.38 -12.45
N MET A 164 -21.61 -3.57 -11.86
CA MET A 164 -21.76 -3.74 -10.40
C MET A 164 -20.63 -3.10 -9.57
N VAL A 165 -19.46 -2.83 -10.17
CA VAL A 165 -18.40 -2.07 -9.48
C VAL A 165 -18.87 -0.64 -9.21
N GLN A 166 -19.52 0.01 -10.19
CA GLN A 166 -20.14 1.32 -10.00
C GLN A 166 -21.41 1.24 -9.18
N GLU A 167 -22.35 0.38 -9.60
CA GLU A 167 -23.73 0.38 -9.10
C GLU A 167 -23.82 -0.12 -7.66
N GLY A 168 -22.80 -0.85 -7.20
CA GLY A 168 -22.84 -1.58 -5.95
C GLY A 168 -23.67 -2.85 -6.06
N GLY A 169 -24.05 -3.42 -4.92
CA GLY A 169 -24.93 -4.58 -4.87
C GLY A 169 -24.23 -5.94 -5.07
N ALA A 170 -22.92 -5.96 -5.32
CA ALA A 170 -22.16 -7.21 -5.38
C ALA A 170 -22.02 -7.81 -3.96
N PRO A 171 -22.25 -9.11 -3.74
CA PRO A 171 -22.09 -9.71 -2.43
C PRO A 171 -20.66 -9.58 -1.92
N VAL A 172 -20.50 -9.05 -0.70
CA VAL A 172 -19.22 -8.97 0.03
C VAL A 172 -19.17 -10.00 1.15
N LEU A 173 -20.32 -10.35 1.73
CA LEU A 173 -20.45 -11.37 2.76
C LEU A 173 -21.79 -12.09 2.62
N TYR A 174 -21.76 -13.42 2.69
CA TYR A 174 -22.95 -14.25 2.80
C TYR A 174 -23.25 -14.61 4.27
N SER A 175 -24.50 -14.94 4.56
CA SER A 175 -24.93 -15.59 5.79
C SER A 175 -24.61 -17.07 5.73
N THR A 176 -24.56 -17.73 6.89
CA THR A 176 -24.50 -19.20 6.98
C THR A 176 -25.67 -19.87 6.26
N ASP A 177 -26.81 -19.18 6.13
CA ASP A 177 -28.01 -19.66 5.44
C ASP A 177 -28.01 -19.33 3.93
N GLY A 178 -26.92 -18.76 3.40
CA GLY A 178 -26.77 -18.40 1.98
C GLY A 178 -27.38 -17.06 1.56
N HIS A 179 -28.01 -16.32 2.47
CA HIS A 179 -28.49 -14.96 2.21
C HIS A 179 -27.34 -13.95 2.08
N ARG A 180 -27.49 -12.91 1.24
CA ARG A 180 -26.48 -11.85 1.08
C ARG A 180 -26.57 -10.89 2.28
N LEU A 181 -25.56 -10.89 3.16
CA LEU A 181 -25.55 -10.05 4.37
C LEU A 181 -24.99 -8.66 4.12
N SER A 182 -23.93 -8.56 3.32
CA SER A 182 -23.26 -7.30 3.01
C SER A 182 -23.05 -7.20 1.52
N LEU A 183 -23.35 -6.03 0.96
CA LEU A 183 -23.22 -5.72 -0.45
C LEU A 183 -22.19 -4.60 -0.65
N SER A 184 -21.56 -4.59 -1.82
CA SER A 184 -20.66 -3.52 -2.22
C SER A 184 -21.44 -2.21 -2.31
N GLN A 185 -20.78 -1.13 -1.90
CA GLN A 185 -21.33 0.22 -1.97
C GLN A 185 -21.16 0.77 -3.39
N PRO A 186 -22.11 1.58 -3.88
CA PRO A 186 -21.93 2.28 -5.14
C PRO A 186 -20.73 3.23 -5.08
N ARG A 187 -20.15 3.50 -6.26
CA ARG A 187 -19.05 4.48 -6.43
C ARG A 187 -19.61 5.81 -6.92
N GLU A 188 -19.01 6.91 -6.45
CA GLU A 188 -19.32 8.24 -6.98
C GLU A 188 -18.92 8.32 -8.46
N VAL A 189 -19.77 8.91 -9.30
CA VAL A 189 -19.52 9.12 -10.72
C VAL A 189 -19.30 10.59 -10.99
N ARG A 190 -18.28 10.91 -11.80
CA ARG A 190 -18.07 12.26 -12.35
C ARG A 190 -17.76 12.18 -13.83
N GLU A 191 -18.29 13.14 -14.58
CA GLU A 191 -17.97 13.29 -16.00
C GLU A 191 -16.76 14.22 -16.19
N PHE A 192 -15.84 13.80 -17.04
CA PHE A 192 -14.74 14.62 -17.53
C PHE A 192 -14.67 14.45 -19.05
N GLU A 193 -14.70 15.58 -19.78
CA GLU A 193 -14.55 15.59 -21.25
C GLU A 193 -15.53 14.64 -21.99
N GLY A 194 -16.78 14.54 -21.52
CA GLY A 194 -17.80 13.69 -22.14
C GLY A 194 -17.69 12.20 -21.80
N GLN A 195 -16.80 11.81 -20.87
CA GLN A 195 -16.66 10.44 -20.39
C GLN A 195 -16.90 10.35 -18.88
N HIS A 196 -17.51 9.24 -18.44
CA HIS A 196 -17.81 9.01 -17.02
C HIS A 196 -16.71 8.20 -16.33
N TYR A 197 -16.39 8.62 -15.10
CA TYR A 197 -15.35 8.03 -14.27
C TYR A 197 -15.87 7.75 -12.86
N LEU A 198 -15.37 6.70 -12.24
CA LEU A 198 -15.67 6.30 -10.86
C LEU A 198 -14.61 6.83 -9.90
N LEU A 199 -15.03 7.36 -8.76
CA LEU A 199 -14.14 7.69 -7.65
C LEU A 199 -13.73 6.41 -6.91
N GLU A 200 -12.42 6.17 -6.83
CA GLU A 200 -11.85 5.04 -6.12
C GLU A 200 -10.90 5.51 -5.02
N HIS A 201 -11.00 4.89 -3.84
CA HIS A 201 -10.24 5.27 -2.66
C HIS A 201 -8.95 4.46 -2.54
N ALA A 202 -7.89 5.14 -2.11
CA ALA A 202 -6.61 4.50 -1.84
C ALA A 202 -6.73 3.40 -0.78
N ILE A 203 -5.99 2.30 -0.99
CA ILE A 203 -5.87 1.24 0.00
C ILE A 203 -4.63 1.51 0.85
N ARG A 204 -4.80 1.42 2.17
CA ARG A 204 -3.73 1.45 3.15
C ARG A 204 -3.71 0.10 3.88
N ALA A 205 -2.54 -0.33 4.30
CA ALA A 205 -2.34 -1.56 5.05
C ALA A 205 -1.38 -1.30 6.22
N ASP A 206 -1.41 -2.17 7.21
CA ASP A 206 -0.47 -2.13 8.34
C ASP A 206 0.87 -2.72 7.90
N PHE A 207 0.82 -3.79 7.10
CA PHE A 207 1.98 -4.51 6.58
C PHE A 207 1.88 -4.77 5.08
N ALA A 208 3.04 -4.84 4.42
CA ALA A 208 3.16 -5.37 3.07
C ALA A 208 4.27 -6.41 2.99
N PHE A 209 3.95 -7.58 2.45
CA PHE A 209 4.89 -8.67 2.19
C PHE A 209 5.10 -8.83 0.70
N VAL A 210 6.36 -8.74 0.30
CA VAL A 210 6.75 -8.65 -1.11
C VAL A 210 7.98 -9.52 -1.39
N LYS A 211 8.05 -10.08 -2.60
CA LYS A 211 9.15 -10.94 -3.04
C LYS A 211 10.11 -10.15 -3.93
N GLY A 212 11.31 -9.87 -3.42
CA GLY A 212 12.42 -9.35 -4.20
C GLY A 212 13.21 -10.48 -4.87
N TRP A 213 14.02 -10.14 -5.88
CA TRP A 213 15.02 -11.05 -6.44
C TRP A 213 16.38 -10.91 -5.74
N LYS A 214 16.88 -9.69 -5.57
CA LYS A 214 18.10 -9.42 -4.79
C LYS A 214 17.90 -8.19 -3.94
N ALA A 215 18.66 -8.13 -2.85
CA ALA A 215 18.75 -6.89 -2.10
C ALA A 215 20.14 -6.53 -1.57
N ASP A 216 20.33 -5.25 -1.25
CA ASP A 216 21.55 -4.77 -0.60
C ASP A 216 21.33 -4.33 0.86
N ARG A 217 22.43 -3.94 1.51
CA ARG A 217 22.46 -3.55 2.93
C ARG A 217 21.69 -2.26 3.24
N SER A 218 21.42 -1.45 2.23
CA SER A 218 20.61 -0.23 2.33
C SER A 218 19.11 -0.52 2.18
N GLY A 219 18.75 -1.79 1.97
CA GLY A 219 17.39 -2.24 1.71
C GLY A 219 17.05 -2.30 0.23
N ASN A 220 18.02 -2.12 -0.68
CA ASN A 220 17.73 -1.95 -2.11
C ASN A 220 17.26 -3.20 -2.79
N VAL A 221 16.04 -3.21 -3.32
CA VAL A 221 15.42 -4.38 -3.96
C VAL A 221 15.41 -4.28 -5.48
N VAL A 222 15.77 -5.37 -6.14
CA VAL A 222 15.52 -5.56 -7.57
C VAL A 222 14.58 -6.74 -7.77
N PHE A 223 13.72 -6.66 -8.77
CA PHE A 223 12.81 -7.74 -9.16
C PHE A 223 13.30 -8.41 -10.45
N ARG A 224 12.89 -9.66 -10.70
CA ARG A 224 13.28 -10.41 -11.89
C ARG A 224 12.07 -10.74 -12.75
N GLY A 225 12.10 -10.34 -14.02
CA GLY A 225 11.04 -10.64 -14.98
C GLY A 225 9.65 -10.17 -14.52
N SER A 226 8.63 -11.01 -14.71
CA SER A 226 7.24 -10.72 -14.37
C SER A 226 6.93 -10.77 -12.86
N ALA A 227 7.88 -11.19 -12.02
CA ALA A 227 7.71 -11.20 -10.56
C ALA A 227 7.66 -9.78 -9.93
N CYS A 228 7.93 -8.72 -10.71
CA CYS A 228 7.84 -7.33 -10.26
C CYS A 228 6.39 -6.88 -9.94
N ASN A 229 5.41 -7.48 -10.62
CA ASN A 229 3.94 -7.27 -10.56
C ASN A 229 3.39 -6.36 -9.43
N PHE A 230 2.57 -6.89 -8.51
CA PHE A 230 2.03 -6.15 -7.36
C PHE A 230 3.06 -5.91 -6.26
N ASN A 231 4.20 -6.61 -6.30
CA ASN A 231 5.30 -6.37 -5.38
C ASN A 231 5.75 -4.90 -5.41
N LEU A 232 5.92 -4.32 -6.60
CA LEU A 232 6.40 -2.94 -6.74
C LEU A 232 5.46 -1.87 -6.12
N PRO A 233 4.14 -1.82 -6.44
CA PRO A 233 3.25 -0.86 -5.82
C PRO A 233 3.08 -1.11 -4.31
N MET A 234 3.07 -2.36 -3.85
CA MET A 234 2.94 -2.69 -2.43
C MET A 234 4.16 -2.28 -1.60
N CYS A 235 5.38 -2.36 -2.15
CA CYS A 235 6.59 -1.81 -1.51
C CYS A 235 6.51 -0.30 -1.23
N LYS A 236 5.65 0.43 -1.96
CA LYS A 236 5.50 1.87 -1.85
C LYS A 236 4.36 2.28 -0.92
N ALA A 237 3.48 1.34 -0.55
CA ALA A 237 2.35 1.61 0.32
C ALA A 237 2.82 2.15 1.69
N PRO A 238 2.05 3.02 2.36
CA PRO A 238 2.45 3.67 3.60
C PRO A 238 2.25 2.71 4.78
N CYS A 239 3.10 1.70 4.85
CA CYS A 239 3.01 0.57 5.78
C CYS A 239 4.40 0.09 6.21
N SER A 240 4.44 -0.80 7.20
CA SER A 240 5.65 -1.57 7.49
C SER A 240 5.81 -2.64 6.42
N PHE A 241 6.75 -2.46 5.48
CA PHE A 241 6.96 -3.47 4.45
C PHE A 241 8.11 -4.39 4.84
N THR A 242 7.88 -5.69 4.66
CA THR A 242 8.91 -6.72 4.80
C THR A 242 9.06 -7.39 3.45
N PHE A 243 10.27 -7.40 2.93
CA PHE A 243 10.56 -8.06 1.67
C PHE A 243 11.58 -9.17 1.85
N VAL A 244 11.43 -10.20 1.03
CA VAL A 244 12.38 -11.32 0.96
C VAL A 244 13.42 -10.98 -0.11
N GLY A 245 14.69 -10.87 0.25
CA GLY A 245 15.82 -10.74 -0.67
C GLY A 245 16.29 -12.10 -1.20
N ALA A 246 17.34 -12.09 -2.04
CA ALA A 246 18.09 -13.31 -2.32
C ALA A 246 18.64 -13.91 -1.02
N ASP A 247 18.81 -15.24 -0.98
CA ASP A 247 19.46 -16.00 0.10
C ASP A 247 18.70 -16.04 1.44
N ASP A 248 17.36 -15.98 1.41
CA ASP A 248 16.49 -16.07 2.60
C ASP A 248 16.78 -15.00 3.68
N VAL A 249 17.28 -13.84 3.25
CA VAL A 249 17.42 -12.66 4.11
C VAL A 249 16.12 -11.85 4.09
N TYR A 250 15.54 -11.63 5.26
CA TYR A 250 14.30 -10.86 5.42
C TYR A 250 14.62 -9.45 5.85
N ILE A 251 14.13 -8.48 5.08
CA ILE A 251 14.43 -7.08 5.32
C ILE A 251 13.13 -6.36 5.61
N LYS A 252 13.05 -5.81 6.82
CA LYS A 252 11.94 -4.99 7.25
C LYS A 252 12.33 -3.52 7.17
N VAL A 253 11.47 -2.74 6.55
CA VAL A 253 11.65 -1.31 6.38
C VAL A 253 10.39 -0.61 6.84
N TRP A 254 10.58 0.42 7.67
CA TRP A 254 9.48 1.25 8.14
C TRP A 254 9.32 2.49 7.25
N SER A 255 8.12 2.68 6.70
CA SER A 255 7.81 3.77 5.77
C SER A 255 6.51 4.50 6.16
N PRO A 256 6.57 5.49 7.07
CA PRO A 256 5.38 6.19 7.53
C PRO A 256 4.76 7.14 6.47
N GLY A 257 5.51 7.53 5.42
CA GLY A 257 5.10 8.55 4.46
C GLY A 257 4.91 8.10 3.01
N GLY A 258 5.24 6.83 2.68
CA GLY A 258 5.33 6.38 1.30
C GLY A 258 6.57 6.94 0.58
N TRP A 259 7.31 6.09 -0.14
CA TRP A 259 8.57 6.49 -0.79
C TRP A 259 8.34 6.87 -2.25
N VAL A 260 8.97 7.97 -2.69
CA VAL A 260 9.11 8.30 -4.11
C VAL A 260 10.24 7.44 -4.69
N ILE A 261 9.90 6.52 -5.60
CA ILE A 261 10.88 5.64 -6.29
C ILE A 261 11.03 6.12 -7.73
N PRO A 262 12.26 6.27 -8.27
CA PRO A 262 12.48 6.55 -9.69
C PRO A 262 11.93 5.41 -10.58
N SER A 263 11.48 5.73 -11.79
CA SER A 263 10.76 4.83 -12.71
C SER A 263 11.58 3.65 -13.27
N ASN A 264 12.90 3.63 -13.10
CA ASN A 264 13.75 2.60 -13.67
C ASN A 264 13.93 1.48 -12.66
N SER A 265 13.24 0.34 -12.83
CA SER A 265 13.47 -1.06 -12.40
C SER A 265 14.50 -1.44 -11.30
N GLN A 266 14.94 -0.50 -10.46
CA GLN A 266 15.96 -0.55 -9.44
C GLN A 266 15.48 0.33 -8.29
N TRP A 267 15.22 -0.28 -7.13
CA TRP A 267 14.92 0.45 -5.91
C TRP A 267 16.22 1.09 -5.38
N THR A 268 16.18 2.34 -4.90
CA THR A 268 17.34 3.05 -4.29
C THR A 268 16.93 3.89 -3.07
N PRO A 269 17.51 3.65 -1.88
CA PRO A 269 18.19 4.68 -1.11
C PRO A 269 19.70 4.53 -1.10
N GLY A 270 20.36 5.68 -1.30
CA GLY A 270 21.78 5.89 -1.06
C GLY A 270 22.68 5.44 -2.20
N LEU A 271 22.84 6.29 -3.22
CA LEU A 271 23.84 6.25 -4.30
C LEU A 271 24.90 5.11 -4.23
N ARG A 272 24.84 4.26 -5.28
CA ARG A 272 25.73 3.14 -5.69
C ARG A 272 25.39 1.76 -5.11
N PRO A 273 25.04 0.78 -5.96
CA PRO A 273 24.81 -0.60 -5.53
C PRO A 273 26.14 -1.27 -5.19
N GLN A 274 26.39 -1.53 -3.91
CA GLN A 274 27.21 -2.66 -3.50
C GLN A 274 26.27 -3.82 -3.23
N LEU A 275 25.88 -4.51 -4.32
CA LEU A 275 25.13 -5.75 -4.23
C LEU A 275 25.90 -6.72 -3.33
N LEU A 276 25.19 -7.42 -2.44
CA LEU A 276 25.74 -8.55 -1.73
C LEU A 276 26.21 -9.57 -2.78
N LYS A 277 27.52 -9.77 -2.86
CA LYS A 277 28.10 -10.87 -3.65
C LYS A 277 27.93 -12.14 -2.81
N GLY A 278 27.30 -13.15 -3.42
CA GLY A 278 27.35 -14.52 -2.92
C GLY A 278 28.76 -15.09 -2.97
#